data_AF-A0A349IPS3-F1
#
_entry.id   AF-A0A349IPS3-F1
#
_cell.length_a   1.000
_cell.length_b   1.000
_cell.length_c   1.000
_cell.angle_alpha   90.00
_cell.angle_beta   90.00
_cell.angle_gamma   90.00
#
_symmetry.space_group_name_H-M   'P 1'
#
loop_
_entity.id
_entity.type
_entity.pdbx_description
1 polymer ?
#
loop_
_entity_poly.entity_id
_entity_poly.type
_entity_poly.pdbx_seq_one_letter_code
_entity_poly.pdbx_strand_id
1 'polypeptide(L)'
;MLINTKSVYIVCICVLSLCFFTPALAWEDGLDLVSTTQTTQESVSTESEELEGIEIIVPTEVPSAFGLWLRGVKERVKIVTTLDPIKKDELRLKYAEERMKLAELIAGKSDKLEVQAKAQKMIERSQELMNRVEEHKDKFLENPDERVQRLLKNIGLHQIHREQMMDTVEEKLQDKLSEEQIQRLRELRERGLKDGERLLNAINNEKLPEKVRVHLQQVKERVEAHSQTVQQFQEQKKDILDAVKNGDEQAKEKLQQLWEERKSSLQEIRENAKEQIKSNTTTRTMLEKVEERVEVKPELRALDKVRALKDRVRDKVGGAQEVESVE
;
A
#
# COMPACT_ATOMS: atom_id res chain seq x y z
N MET A 1 42.55 -15.72 55.02
CA MET A 1 41.36 -15.79 54.15
C MET A 1 41.81 -15.55 52.72
N LEU A 2 41.89 -16.62 51.93
CA LEU A 2 42.36 -16.61 50.55
C LEU A 2 41.16 -16.45 49.62
N ILE A 3 41.08 -15.33 48.91
CA ILE A 3 40.08 -15.13 47.86
C ILE A 3 40.64 -15.75 46.57
N ASN A 4 39.88 -16.71 46.05
CA ASN A 4 40.24 -17.65 45.02
C ASN A 4 40.19 -16.98 43.63
N THR A 5 41.35 -16.72 43.03
CA THR A 5 41.53 -16.02 41.75
C THR A 5 41.12 -16.82 40.51
N LYS A 6 40.58 -18.04 40.67
CA LYS A 6 40.23 -18.92 39.55
C LYS A 6 38.85 -18.64 38.91
N SER A 7 38.00 -17.80 39.51
CA SER A 7 36.65 -17.54 38.96
C SER A 7 36.55 -16.35 38.00
N VAL A 8 37.60 -15.52 37.86
CA VAL A 8 37.56 -14.34 36.97
C VAL A 8 37.95 -14.70 35.53
N TYR A 9 38.67 -15.80 35.30
CA TYR A 9 39.11 -16.21 33.97
C TYR A 9 38.07 -17.00 33.16
N ILE A 10 36.98 -17.47 33.77
CA ILE A 10 35.93 -18.24 33.08
C ILE A 10 34.89 -17.31 32.41
N VAL A 11 34.77 -16.06 32.87
CA VAL A 11 33.83 -15.10 32.26
C VAL A 11 34.44 -14.36 31.05
N CYS A 12 35.76 -14.32 30.92
CA CYS A 12 36.44 -13.66 29.78
C CYS A 12 36.71 -14.57 28.56
N ILE A 13 36.45 -15.87 28.63
CA ILE A 13 36.68 -16.80 27.50
C ILE A 13 35.39 -17.11 26.71
N CYS A 14 34.21 -16.76 27.23
CA CYS A 14 32.94 -16.93 26.51
C CYS A 14 32.53 -15.75 25.60
N VAL A 15 33.28 -14.63 25.61
CA VAL A 15 33.00 -13.46 24.73
C VAL A 15 33.82 -13.50 23.41
N LEU A 16 34.69 -14.50 23.24
CA LEU A 16 35.59 -14.62 22.09
C LEU A 16 35.37 -15.92 21.27
N SER A 17 34.18 -16.53 21.34
CA SER A 17 33.86 -17.79 20.63
C SER A 17 32.49 -17.80 19.92
N LEU A 18 31.98 -16.63 19.48
CA LEU A 18 30.73 -16.52 18.71
C LEU A 18 30.86 -15.70 17.42
N CYS A 19 32.05 -15.69 16.81
CA CYS A 19 32.33 -15.10 15.49
C CYS A 19 32.93 -16.10 14.50
N PHE A 20 32.51 -17.37 14.53
CA PHE A 20 32.63 -18.26 13.39
C PHE A 20 31.25 -18.43 12.74
N PHE A 21 30.74 -17.34 12.18
CA PHE A 21 29.72 -17.46 11.13
C PHE A 21 30.50 -17.71 9.84
N THR A 22 30.70 -18.98 9.54
CA THR A 22 31.22 -19.45 8.25
C THR A 22 30.30 -18.91 7.14
N PRO A 23 30.80 -18.11 6.19
CA PRO A 23 30.08 -17.93 4.94
C PRO A 23 30.08 -19.28 4.24
N ALA A 24 28.90 -19.88 4.13
CA ALA A 24 28.68 -20.98 3.21
C ALA A 24 29.14 -20.50 1.82
N LEU A 25 30.08 -21.26 1.27
CA LEU A 25 30.57 -21.18 -0.09
C LEU A 25 29.38 -21.06 -1.06
N ALA A 26 29.20 -19.89 -1.67
CA ALA A 26 28.45 -19.77 -2.90
C ALA A 26 29.44 -20.09 -4.02
N TRP A 27 29.25 -21.25 -4.67
CA TRP A 27 29.94 -21.60 -5.90
C TRP A 27 29.65 -20.57 -6.99
N GLU A 28 30.73 -20.14 -7.64
CA GLU A 28 30.74 -19.56 -8.97
C GLU A 28 30.46 -20.67 -9.99
N ASP A 29 29.67 -20.34 -11.02
CA ASP A 29 29.98 -20.76 -12.38
C ASP A 29 29.30 -19.81 -13.37
N GLY A 30 30.08 -19.36 -14.36
CA GLY A 30 29.58 -19.02 -15.69
C GLY A 30 29.40 -17.54 -16.03
N LEU A 31 30.47 -16.93 -16.53
CA LEU A 31 30.45 -15.80 -17.46
C LEU A 31 29.49 -16.06 -18.64
N ASP A 32 28.71 -15.05 -19.01
CA ASP A 32 28.72 -14.59 -20.41
C ASP A 32 28.27 -13.12 -20.51
N LEU A 33 29.19 -12.34 -21.07
CA LEU A 33 29.04 -10.94 -21.43
C LEU A 33 28.36 -10.90 -22.81
N VAL A 34 27.04 -10.73 -22.86
CA VAL A 34 26.33 -10.43 -24.09
C VAL A 34 25.65 -9.06 -23.96
N SER A 35 26.27 -8.09 -24.63
CA SER A 35 25.64 -6.85 -25.05
C SER A 35 24.48 -7.22 -26.00
N THR A 36 23.25 -6.84 -25.67
CA THR A 36 22.13 -6.90 -26.61
C THR A 36 21.24 -5.68 -26.46
N THR A 37 21.21 -4.98 -27.58
CA THR A 37 20.40 -3.88 -28.10
C THR A 37 19.01 -3.68 -27.50
N GLN A 38 18.67 -2.41 -27.35
CA GLN A 38 17.37 -1.83 -27.05
C GLN A 38 16.20 -2.55 -27.73
N THR A 39 15.14 -2.79 -26.94
CA THR A 39 13.76 -2.76 -27.42
C THR A 39 12.94 -2.07 -26.36
N THR A 40 12.62 -0.81 -26.62
CA THR A 40 11.58 -0.05 -25.92
C THR A 40 10.26 -0.72 -26.24
N GLN A 41 9.73 -1.50 -25.30
CA GLN A 41 8.31 -1.84 -25.26
C GLN A 41 7.65 -0.89 -24.28
N GLU A 42 6.71 -0.12 -24.80
CA GLU A 42 5.75 0.69 -24.05
C GLU A 42 5.10 -0.18 -22.98
N SER A 43 5.49 0.03 -21.73
CA SER A 43 4.74 -0.48 -20.60
C SER A 43 3.45 0.31 -20.52
N VAL A 44 2.34 -0.37 -20.75
CA VAL A 44 0.97 0.08 -20.49
C VAL A 44 0.94 0.87 -19.19
N SER A 45 0.84 2.19 -19.34
CA SER A 45 0.74 3.12 -18.22
C SER A 45 -0.66 2.97 -17.63
N THR A 46 -0.78 2.08 -16.66
CA THR A 46 -1.82 2.22 -15.66
C THR A 46 -1.36 3.37 -14.78
N GLU A 47 -2.00 4.55 -14.90
CA GLU A 47 -1.85 5.63 -13.92
C GLU A 47 -2.15 5.04 -12.53
N SER A 48 -1.09 4.62 -11.87
CA SER A 48 -1.08 4.02 -10.55
C SER A 48 -0.73 5.16 -9.63
N GLU A 49 -1.58 5.43 -8.64
CA GLU A 49 -1.39 6.54 -7.71
C GLU A 49 0.03 6.47 -7.10
N GLU A 50 0.86 7.47 -7.39
CA GLU A 50 2.24 7.49 -6.91
C GLU A 50 2.27 7.79 -5.40
N LEU A 51 3.24 7.21 -4.70
CA LEU A 51 3.39 7.43 -3.26
C LEU A 51 3.78 8.89 -2.99
N GLU A 52 3.03 9.55 -2.09
CA GLU A 52 3.28 10.95 -1.74
C GLU A 52 4.62 11.07 -0.98
N GLY A 53 5.60 11.77 -1.58
CA GLY A 53 6.88 12.09 -0.94
C GLY A 53 7.89 10.93 -0.88
N ILE A 54 7.67 9.85 -1.63
CA ILE A 54 8.58 8.71 -1.71
C ILE A 54 8.96 8.47 -3.17
N GLU A 55 10.21 8.76 -3.51
CA GLU A 55 10.76 8.41 -4.83
C GLU A 55 11.05 6.91 -4.88
N ILE A 56 10.36 6.18 -5.75
CA ILE A 56 10.57 4.74 -5.96
C ILE A 56 11.52 4.54 -7.13
N ILE A 57 12.68 3.90 -6.90
CA ILE A 57 13.62 3.59 -7.99
C ILE A 57 13.13 2.31 -8.68
N VAL A 58 12.57 2.43 -9.88
CA VAL A 58 12.23 1.29 -10.73
C VAL A 58 13.51 0.78 -11.40
N PRO A 59 13.98 -0.44 -11.08
CA PRO A 59 15.18 -0.97 -11.73
C PRO A 59 14.85 -1.32 -13.19
N THR A 60 15.70 -0.92 -14.14
CA THR A 60 15.53 -1.31 -15.56
C THR A 60 16.04 -2.74 -15.82
N GLU A 61 16.90 -3.27 -14.94
CA GLU A 61 17.54 -4.59 -15.06
C GLU A 61 17.45 -5.39 -13.77
N VAL A 62 17.37 -6.72 -13.89
CA VAL A 62 17.41 -7.62 -12.73
C VAL A 62 18.83 -7.61 -12.17
N PRO A 63 19.05 -7.15 -10.93
CA PRO A 63 20.39 -7.10 -10.37
C PRO A 63 20.94 -8.52 -10.20
N SER A 64 22.26 -8.66 -10.31
CA SER A 64 22.93 -9.92 -9.97
C SER A 64 22.69 -10.29 -8.50
N ALA A 65 22.91 -11.57 -8.14
CA ALA A 65 22.76 -12.02 -6.75
C ALA A 65 23.60 -11.20 -5.76
N PHE A 66 24.83 -10.83 -6.15
CA PHE A 66 25.68 -9.93 -5.38
C PHE A 66 25.13 -8.49 -5.31
N GLY A 67 24.59 -7.97 -6.41
CA GLY A 67 23.94 -6.66 -6.43
C GLY A 67 22.72 -6.60 -5.49
N LEU A 68 21.90 -7.66 -5.46
CA LEU A 68 20.76 -7.79 -4.54
C LEU A 68 21.21 -7.86 -3.08
N TRP A 69 22.32 -8.55 -2.81
CA TRP A 69 22.92 -8.63 -1.48
C TRP A 69 23.41 -7.26 -1.02
N LEU A 70 24.21 -6.57 -1.85
CA LEU A 70 24.76 -5.25 -1.52
C LEU A 70 23.64 -4.22 -1.31
N ARG A 71 22.59 -4.28 -2.15
CA ARG A 71 21.37 -3.49 -1.97
C ARG A 71 20.73 -3.74 -0.60
N GLY A 72 20.56 -5.01 -0.22
CA GLY A 72 20.01 -5.37 1.09
C GLY A 72 20.86 -4.89 2.27
N VAL A 73 22.19 -4.90 2.15
CA VAL A 73 23.10 -4.34 3.17
C VAL A 73 22.91 -2.83 3.29
N LYS A 74 22.90 -2.11 2.16
CA LYS A 74 22.70 -0.65 2.13
C LYS A 74 21.36 -0.25 2.74
N GLU A 75 20.29 -0.98 2.41
CA GLU A 75 18.94 -0.77 2.97
C GLU A 75 18.96 -0.93 4.50
N ARG A 76 19.55 -2.02 5.02
CA ARG A 76 19.64 -2.26 6.47
C ARG A 76 20.44 -1.18 7.19
N VAL A 77 21.59 -0.80 6.65
CA VAL A 77 22.40 0.29 7.21
C VAL A 77 21.60 1.58 7.24
N LYS A 78 20.87 1.92 6.16
CA LYS A 78 20.06 3.13 6.11
C LYS A 78 18.91 3.11 7.11
N ILE A 79 18.21 1.98 7.27
CA ILE A 79 17.15 1.80 8.27
C ILE A 79 17.70 1.95 9.69
N VAL A 80 18.83 1.31 10.01
CA VAL A 80 19.41 1.32 11.36
C VAL A 80 19.95 2.71 11.72
N THR A 81 20.57 3.40 10.76
CA THR A 81 21.09 4.77 10.97
C THR A 81 20.01 5.84 11.05
N THR A 82 18.77 5.52 10.64
CA THR A 82 17.65 6.45 10.75
C THR A 82 17.12 6.45 12.19
N LEU A 83 17.18 7.60 12.87
CA LEU A 83 16.76 7.72 14.27
C LEU A 83 15.24 7.92 14.43
N ASP A 84 14.63 8.68 13.52
CA ASP A 84 13.19 8.95 13.53
C ASP A 84 12.37 7.68 13.18
N PRO A 85 11.44 7.25 14.06
CA PRO A 85 10.62 6.06 13.82
C PRO A 85 9.75 6.18 12.56
N ILE A 86 9.12 7.34 12.31
CA ILE A 86 8.22 7.54 11.16
C ILE A 86 9.01 7.47 9.86
N LYS A 87 10.16 8.15 9.82
CA LYS A 87 11.06 8.10 8.66
C LYS A 87 11.59 6.69 8.39
N LYS A 88 11.79 5.91 9.45
CA LYS A 88 12.22 4.52 9.34
C LYS A 88 11.13 3.66 8.70
N ASP A 89 9.87 3.89 9.05
CA ASP A 89 8.73 3.19 8.45
C ASP A 89 8.45 3.64 7.01
N GLU A 90 8.60 4.94 6.70
CA GLU A 90 8.60 5.45 5.32
C GLU A 90 9.69 4.76 4.46
N LEU A 91 10.90 4.55 5.01
CA LEU A 91 11.97 3.83 4.32
C LEU A 91 11.66 2.34 4.14
N ARG A 92 11.05 1.69 5.14
CA ARG A 92 10.60 0.29 5.02
C ARG A 92 9.56 0.15 3.93
N LEU A 93 8.57 1.04 3.89
CA LEU A 93 7.55 1.09 2.86
C LEU A 93 8.17 1.31 1.46
N LYS A 94 9.07 2.28 1.32
CA LYS A 94 9.82 2.52 0.08
C LYS A 94 10.53 1.26 -0.40
N TYR A 95 11.27 0.59 0.47
CA TYR A 95 12.00 -0.61 0.10
C TYR A 95 11.05 -1.79 -0.16
N ALA A 96 9.92 -1.88 0.54
CA ALA A 96 8.91 -2.88 0.26
C ALA A 96 8.40 -2.74 -1.18
N GLU A 97 8.06 -1.53 -1.59
CA GLU A 97 7.60 -1.16 -2.95
C GLU A 97 8.64 -1.44 -4.02
N GLU A 98 9.88 -1.03 -3.79
CA GLU A 98 10.97 -1.31 -4.72
C GLU A 98 11.19 -2.83 -4.90
N ARG A 99 10.99 -3.63 -3.84
CA ARG A 99 11.07 -5.10 -3.91
C ARG A 99 9.89 -5.69 -4.68
N MET A 100 8.70 -5.10 -4.59
CA MET A 100 7.54 -5.52 -5.40
C MET A 100 7.78 -5.29 -6.88
N LYS A 101 8.22 -4.08 -7.25
CA LYS A 101 8.53 -3.75 -8.65
C LYS A 101 9.65 -4.64 -9.19
N LEU A 102 10.65 -4.91 -8.36
CA LEU A 102 11.71 -5.86 -8.72
C LEU A 102 11.16 -7.28 -8.91
N ALA A 103 10.25 -7.75 -8.05
CA ALA A 103 9.61 -9.05 -8.22
C ALA A 103 8.83 -9.14 -9.54
N GLU A 104 8.11 -8.07 -9.90
CA GLU A 104 7.38 -7.97 -11.17
C GLU A 104 8.32 -8.03 -12.38
N LEU A 105 9.44 -7.31 -12.33
CA LEU A 105 10.45 -7.32 -13.38
C LEU A 105 11.12 -8.68 -13.52
N ILE A 106 11.40 -9.34 -12.40
CA ILE A 106 11.96 -10.69 -12.35
C ILE A 106 10.97 -11.67 -12.98
N ALA A 107 9.69 -11.60 -12.61
CA ALA A 107 8.63 -12.43 -13.16
C ALA A 107 8.40 -12.20 -14.66
N GLY A 108 8.59 -10.96 -15.15
CA GLY A 108 8.42 -10.64 -16.57
C GLY A 108 9.60 -10.99 -17.48
N LYS A 109 10.80 -11.21 -16.94
CA LYS A 109 12.02 -11.38 -17.75
C LYS A 109 12.50 -12.83 -17.90
N SER A 110 12.01 -13.78 -17.09
CA SER A 110 12.54 -15.14 -17.19
C SER A 110 11.58 -16.22 -16.71
N ASP A 111 11.61 -17.32 -17.46
CA ASP A 111 10.81 -18.53 -17.24
C ASP A 111 11.54 -19.59 -16.41
N LYS A 112 12.75 -19.29 -15.93
CA LYS A 112 13.56 -20.22 -15.16
C LYS A 112 13.02 -20.34 -13.73
N LEU A 113 12.93 -21.57 -13.22
CA LEU A 113 12.49 -21.89 -11.85
C LEU A 113 13.24 -21.08 -10.78
N GLU A 114 14.56 -20.92 -10.94
CA GLU A 114 15.40 -20.13 -10.02
C GLU A 114 15.05 -18.63 -10.01
N VAL A 115 14.61 -18.10 -11.14
CA VAL A 115 14.26 -16.69 -11.28
C VAL A 115 12.88 -16.43 -10.66
N GLN A 116 11.95 -17.38 -10.80
CA GLN A 116 10.68 -17.36 -10.06
C GLN A 116 10.88 -17.44 -8.54
N ALA A 117 11.79 -18.30 -8.05
CA ALA A 117 12.13 -18.37 -6.63
C ALA A 117 12.72 -17.04 -6.11
N LYS A 118 13.48 -16.31 -6.94
CA LYS A 118 13.96 -14.96 -6.62
C LYS A 118 12.81 -13.96 -6.50
N ALA A 119 11.81 -14.00 -7.40
CA ALA A 119 10.63 -13.15 -7.31
C ALA A 119 9.85 -13.41 -6.00
N GLN A 120 9.60 -14.67 -5.67
CA GLN A 120 8.96 -15.08 -4.40
C GLN A 120 9.72 -14.53 -3.19
N LYS A 121 11.06 -14.66 -3.17
CA LYS A 121 11.88 -14.12 -2.09
C LYS A 121 11.80 -12.59 -2.01
N MET A 122 11.65 -11.87 -3.12
CA MET A 122 11.46 -10.41 -3.10
C MET A 122 10.09 -10.05 -2.50
N ILE A 123 9.05 -10.80 -2.83
CA ILE A 123 7.70 -10.64 -2.25
C ILE A 123 7.74 -10.88 -0.74
N GLU A 124 8.35 -11.99 -0.29
CA GLU A 124 8.50 -12.30 1.14
C GLU A 124 9.22 -11.18 1.90
N ARG A 125 10.32 -10.66 1.34
CA ARG A 125 11.06 -9.56 1.97
C ARG A 125 10.28 -8.25 1.98
N SER A 126 9.46 -8.00 0.96
CA SER A 126 8.54 -6.87 0.95
C SER A 126 7.53 -6.99 2.11
N GLN A 127 6.94 -8.18 2.28
CA GLN A 127 6.02 -8.47 3.39
C GLN A 127 6.70 -8.33 4.75
N GLU A 128 7.90 -8.86 4.95
CA GLU A 128 8.64 -8.68 6.20
C GLU A 128 8.89 -7.19 6.55
N LEU A 129 9.14 -6.35 5.55
CA LEU A 129 9.30 -4.91 5.76
C LEU A 129 7.98 -4.27 6.21
N MET A 130 6.86 -4.67 5.60
CA MET A 130 5.53 -4.21 5.97
C MET A 130 5.08 -4.70 7.33
N ASN A 131 5.42 -5.94 7.71
CA ASN A 131 5.10 -6.47 9.03
C ASN A 131 5.79 -5.66 10.13
N ARG A 132 7.01 -5.17 9.88
CA ARG A 132 7.69 -4.24 10.80
C ARG A 132 7.06 -2.85 10.85
N VAL A 133 6.45 -2.39 9.75
CA VAL A 133 5.65 -1.15 9.76
C VAL A 133 4.37 -1.37 10.59
N GLU A 134 3.75 -2.53 10.45
CA GLU A 134 2.57 -2.92 11.23
C GLU A 134 2.87 -3.02 12.73
N GLU A 135 4.01 -3.62 13.13
CA GLU A 135 4.46 -3.67 14.53
C GLU A 135 4.59 -2.29 15.18
N HIS A 136 4.76 -1.24 14.38
CA HIS A 136 4.88 0.14 14.85
C HIS A 136 3.60 0.95 14.71
N LYS A 137 2.48 0.35 14.27
CA LYS A 137 1.24 1.08 13.97
C LYS A 137 0.71 1.90 15.13
N ASP A 138 0.75 1.34 16.33
CA ASP A 138 0.24 2.03 17.51
C ASP A 138 0.99 3.35 17.77
N LYS A 139 2.32 3.37 17.53
CA LYS A 139 3.17 4.56 17.76
C LYS A 139 2.81 5.73 16.85
N PHE A 140 2.44 5.46 15.61
CA PHE A 140 2.04 6.53 14.70
C PHE A 140 0.55 6.87 14.79
N LEU A 141 -0.30 5.94 15.25
CA LEU A 141 -1.72 6.23 15.53
C LEU A 141 -1.93 7.13 16.76
N GLU A 142 -0.97 7.17 17.69
CA GLU A 142 -1.04 8.02 18.88
C GLU A 142 -0.96 9.52 18.55
N ASN A 143 -0.16 9.91 17.55
CA ASN A 143 0.08 11.31 17.19
C ASN A 143 0.00 11.50 15.65
N PRO A 144 -1.19 11.72 15.09
CA PRO A 144 -1.40 11.76 13.64
C PRO A 144 -0.97 13.11 13.02
N ASP A 145 0.33 13.35 12.98
CA ASP A 145 0.95 14.48 12.29
C ASP A 145 0.79 14.34 10.76
N GLU A 146 1.01 15.43 10.00
CA GLU A 146 0.94 15.40 8.52
C GLU A 146 1.84 14.33 7.88
N ARG A 147 2.98 14.04 8.49
CA ARG A 147 3.89 12.97 8.03
C ARG A 147 3.28 11.58 8.25
N VAL A 148 2.67 11.36 9.40
CA VAL A 148 1.94 10.12 9.69
C VAL A 148 0.78 9.96 8.72
N GLN A 149 0.01 11.01 8.47
CA GLN A 149 -1.11 10.97 7.53
C GLN A 149 -0.66 10.56 6.13
N ARG A 150 0.48 11.09 5.64
CA ARG A 150 1.10 10.64 4.38
C ARG A 150 1.52 9.18 4.42
N LEU A 151 2.21 8.76 5.49
CA LEU A 151 2.61 7.37 5.66
C LEU A 151 1.40 6.43 5.61
N LEU A 152 0.31 6.77 6.30
CA LEU A 152 -0.93 5.98 6.30
C LEU A 152 -1.56 5.87 4.91
N LYS A 153 -1.67 6.97 4.16
CA LYS A 153 -2.14 6.91 2.77
C LYS A 153 -1.24 6.01 1.93
N ASN A 154 0.07 6.20 2.01
CA ASN A 154 1.05 5.43 1.24
C ASN A 154 1.00 3.93 1.60
N ILE A 155 0.74 3.59 2.86
CA ILE A 155 0.47 2.21 3.30
C ILE A 155 -0.77 1.66 2.59
N GLY A 156 -1.85 2.45 2.50
CA GLY A 156 -3.06 2.06 1.77
C GLY A 156 -2.79 1.82 0.28
N LEU A 157 -2.07 2.75 -0.36
CA LEU A 157 -1.63 2.61 -1.76
C LEU A 157 -0.79 1.35 -1.98
N HIS A 158 0.09 1.03 -1.04
CA HIS A 158 0.89 -0.18 -1.11
C HIS A 158 0.06 -1.46 -1.13
N GLN A 159 -1.05 -1.50 -0.38
CA GLN A 159 -1.96 -2.66 -0.44
C GLN A 159 -2.54 -2.83 -1.85
N ILE A 160 -2.92 -1.72 -2.49
CA ILE A 160 -3.43 -1.72 -3.87
C ILE A 160 -2.35 -2.19 -4.85
N HIS A 161 -1.15 -1.62 -4.76
CA HIS A 161 -0.03 -1.99 -5.62
C HIS A 161 0.36 -3.45 -5.46
N ARG A 162 0.29 -3.99 -4.24
CA ARG A 162 0.53 -5.41 -4.01
C ARG A 162 -0.43 -6.28 -4.78
N GLU A 163 -1.73 -6.02 -4.67
CA GLU A 163 -2.72 -6.87 -5.34
C GLU A 163 -2.56 -6.80 -6.87
N GLN A 164 -2.28 -5.62 -7.41
CA GLN A 164 -1.99 -5.44 -8.83
C GLN A 164 -0.72 -6.19 -9.26
N MET A 165 0.36 -6.09 -8.49
CA MET A 165 1.60 -6.80 -8.76
C MET A 165 1.37 -8.31 -8.72
N MET A 166 0.63 -8.81 -7.73
CA MET A 166 0.30 -10.24 -7.62
C MET A 166 -0.50 -10.73 -8.81
N ASP A 167 -1.45 -9.94 -9.32
CA ASP A 167 -2.18 -10.29 -10.55
C ASP A 167 -1.25 -10.36 -11.75
N THR A 168 -0.38 -9.36 -11.93
CA THR A 168 0.60 -9.35 -13.01
C THR A 168 1.56 -10.53 -12.94
N VAL A 169 1.99 -10.90 -11.74
CA VAL A 169 2.85 -12.07 -11.52
C VAL A 169 2.08 -13.36 -11.82
N GLU A 170 0.83 -13.48 -11.38
CA GLU A 170 0.01 -14.66 -11.64
C GLU A 170 -0.31 -14.83 -13.13
N GLU A 171 -0.60 -13.74 -13.84
CA GLU A 171 -0.86 -13.72 -15.29
C GLU A 171 0.39 -14.11 -16.07
N LYS A 172 1.53 -13.48 -15.80
CA LYS A 172 2.80 -13.76 -16.52
C LYS A 172 3.32 -15.18 -16.27
N LEU A 173 3.01 -15.75 -15.12
CA LEU A 173 3.51 -17.05 -14.70
C LEU A 173 2.48 -18.18 -14.81
N GLN A 174 1.27 -17.89 -15.31
CA GLN A 174 0.13 -18.81 -15.37
C GLN A 174 0.47 -20.19 -15.94
N ASP A 175 1.17 -20.23 -17.07
CA ASP A 175 1.44 -21.48 -17.80
C ASP A 175 2.80 -22.10 -17.43
N LYS A 176 3.51 -21.50 -16.46
CA LYS A 176 4.94 -21.74 -16.21
C LYS A 176 5.26 -22.13 -14.77
N LEU A 177 4.29 -22.03 -13.85
CA LEU A 177 4.49 -22.38 -12.44
C LEU A 177 4.15 -23.84 -12.18
N SER A 178 4.94 -24.48 -11.33
CA SER A 178 4.54 -25.75 -10.73
C SER A 178 3.40 -25.54 -9.72
N GLU A 179 2.61 -26.59 -9.47
CA GLU A 179 1.52 -26.55 -8.49
C GLU A 179 2.00 -26.09 -7.10
N GLU A 180 3.22 -26.49 -6.69
CA GLU A 180 3.82 -26.04 -5.43
C GLU A 180 4.10 -24.54 -5.41
N GLN A 181 4.57 -23.97 -6.51
CA GLN A 181 4.86 -22.53 -6.59
C GLN A 181 3.57 -21.70 -6.65
N ILE A 182 2.54 -22.22 -7.32
CA ILE A 182 1.19 -21.63 -7.30
C ILE A 182 0.67 -21.62 -5.86
N GLN A 183 0.80 -22.73 -5.15
CA GLN A 183 0.35 -22.83 -3.76
C GLN A 183 1.10 -21.86 -2.84
N ARG A 184 2.43 -21.76 -2.96
CA ARG A 184 3.21 -20.76 -2.20
C ARG A 184 2.80 -19.34 -2.54
N LEU A 185 2.58 -19.02 -3.81
CA LEU A 185 2.14 -17.68 -4.22
C LEU A 185 0.76 -17.35 -3.63
N ARG A 186 -0.16 -18.32 -3.59
CA ARG A 186 -1.46 -18.19 -2.93
C ARG A 186 -1.30 -17.93 -1.43
N GLU A 187 -0.47 -18.71 -0.74
CA GLU A 187 -0.20 -18.52 0.68
C GLU A 187 0.41 -17.14 0.97
N LEU A 188 1.34 -16.68 0.13
CA LEU A 188 1.91 -15.33 0.24
C LEU A 188 0.85 -14.26 0.03
N ARG A 189 -0.03 -14.44 -0.96
CA ARG A 189 -1.12 -13.50 -1.22
C ARG A 189 -2.11 -13.44 -0.05
N GLU A 190 -2.56 -14.60 0.43
CA GLU A 190 -3.51 -14.69 1.55
C GLU A 190 -2.93 -14.10 2.84
N ARG A 191 -1.64 -14.38 3.13
CA ARG A 191 -0.93 -13.77 4.26
C ARG A 191 -0.89 -12.25 4.12
N GLY A 192 -0.48 -11.76 2.94
CA GLY A 192 -0.44 -10.34 2.66
C GLY A 192 -1.80 -9.66 2.85
N LEU A 193 -2.88 -10.28 2.35
CA LEU A 193 -4.24 -9.77 2.52
C LEU A 193 -4.65 -9.69 3.99
N LYS A 194 -4.39 -10.73 4.79
CA LYS A 194 -4.69 -10.72 6.24
C LYS A 194 -3.92 -9.62 6.98
N ASP A 195 -2.63 -9.48 6.69
CA ASP A 195 -1.78 -8.47 7.33
C ASP A 195 -2.21 -7.05 6.88
N GLY A 196 -2.58 -6.90 5.60
CA GLY A 196 -3.17 -5.67 5.05
C GLY A 196 -4.50 -5.30 5.71
N GLU A 197 -5.39 -6.27 5.88
CA GLU A 197 -6.70 -6.07 6.52
C GLU A 197 -6.54 -5.68 7.99
N ARG A 198 -5.65 -6.35 8.72
CA ARG A 198 -5.30 -5.98 10.11
C ARG A 198 -4.79 -4.56 10.21
N LEU A 199 -3.94 -4.15 9.28
CA LEU A 199 -3.41 -2.81 9.21
C LEU A 199 -4.51 -1.80 8.92
N LEU A 200 -5.30 -1.99 7.87
CA LEU A 200 -6.39 -1.08 7.49
C LEU A 200 -7.48 -0.98 8.57
N ASN A 201 -7.82 -2.09 9.23
CA ASN A 201 -8.77 -2.11 10.35
C ASN A 201 -8.22 -1.35 11.58
N ALA A 202 -6.95 -1.57 11.93
CA ALA A 202 -6.31 -0.87 13.05
C ALA A 202 -6.20 0.63 12.82
N ILE A 203 -6.07 1.04 11.55
CA ILE A 203 -5.94 2.46 11.18
C ILE A 203 -7.31 3.17 11.19
N ASN A 204 -8.45 2.49 11.29
CA ASN A 204 -9.77 3.14 11.38
C ASN A 204 -10.08 3.71 12.78
N ASN A 205 -9.18 4.57 13.30
CA ASN A 205 -9.25 5.22 14.61
C ASN A 205 -9.89 6.61 14.51
N GLU A 206 -10.74 6.99 15.48
CA GLU A 206 -11.36 8.31 15.60
C GLU A 206 -10.35 9.47 15.68
N LYS A 207 -9.11 9.20 16.10
CA LYS A 207 -8.05 10.21 16.18
C LYS A 207 -7.56 10.70 14.82
N LEU A 208 -7.81 9.97 13.73
CA LEU A 208 -7.34 10.37 12.41
C LEU A 208 -8.21 11.47 11.80
N PRO A 209 -7.61 12.38 11.00
CA PRO A 209 -8.39 13.32 10.22
C PRO A 209 -9.33 12.60 9.25
N GLU A 210 -10.52 13.17 9.07
CA GLU A 210 -11.57 12.62 8.21
C GLU A 210 -11.06 12.21 6.83
N LYS A 211 -10.21 13.06 6.22
CA LYS A 211 -9.65 12.83 4.88
C LYS A 211 -8.87 11.52 4.79
N VAL A 212 -8.08 11.20 5.80
CA VAL A 212 -7.25 9.98 5.81
C VAL A 212 -8.12 8.76 6.07
N ARG A 213 -9.06 8.87 7.00
CA ARG A 213 -10.01 7.81 7.33
C ARG A 213 -10.86 7.40 6.11
N VAL A 214 -11.42 8.37 5.40
CA VAL A 214 -12.21 8.12 4.17
C VAL A 214 -11.36 7.44 3.10
N HIS A 215 -10.13 7.92 2.86
CA HIS A 215 -9.24 7.30 1.88
C HIS A 215 -8.91 5.84 2.24
N LEU A 216 -8.60 5.56 3.49
CA LEU A 216 -8.28 4.20 3.94
C LEU A 216 -9.48 3.26 3.90
N GLN A 217 -10.68 3.78 4.17
CA GLN A 217 -11.91 3.03 4.02
C GLN A 217 -12.16 2.67 2.55
N GLN A 218 -11.92 3.59 1.62
CA GLN A 218 -12.00 3.33 0.17
C GLN A 218 -10.95 2.29 -0.26
N VAL A 219 -9.72 2.40 0.23
CA VAL A 219 -8.67 1.41 -0.01
C VAL A 219 -9.10 0.04 0.50
N LYS A 220 -9.66 -0.03 1.71
CA LYS A 220 -10.14 -1.27 2.31
C LYS A 220 -11.22 -1.93 1.45
N GLU A 221 -12.27 -1.18 1.10
CA GLU A 221 -13.36 -1.68 0.26
C GLU A 221 -12.85 -2.18 -1.10
N ARG A 222 -11.90 -1.46 -1.71
CA ARG A 222 -11.27 -1.86 -2.96
C ARG A 222 -10.47 -3.16 -2.81
N VAL A 223 -9.66 -3.29 -1.76
CA VAL A 223 -8.85 -4.49 -1.51
C VAL A 223 -9.75 -5.69 -1.18
N GLU A 224 -10.82 -5.49 -0.43
CA GLU A 224 -11.80 -6.54 -0.12
C GLU A 224 -12.54 -7.03 -1.37
N ALA A 225 -13.06 -6.11 -2.20
CA ALA A 225 -13.71 -6.45 -3.47
C ALA A 225 -12.75 -7.20 -4.42
N HIS A 226 -11.50 -6.75 -4.49
CA HIS A 226 -10.44 -7.41 -5.25
C HIS A 226 -10.19 -8.83 -4.73
N SER A 227 -10.02 -8.98 -3.40
CA SER A 227 -9.80 -10.28 -2.75
C SER A 227 -10.94 -11.25 -3.02
N GLN A 228 -12.20 -10.81 -2.91
CA GLN A 228 -13.36 -11.65 -3.20
C GLN A 228 -13.38 -12.14 -4.65
N THR A 229 -13.11 -11.25 -5.60
CA THR A 229 -13.02 -11.58 -7.03
C THR A 229 -11.94 -12.65 -7.27
N VAL A 230 -10.78 -12.52 -6.61
CA VAL A 230 -9.68 -13.48 -6.74
C VAL A 230 -10.02 -14.83 -6.10
N GLN A 231 -10.70 -14.84 -4.95
CA GLN A 231 -11.15 -16.08 -4.31
C GLN A 231 -12.12 -16.85 -5.21
N GLN A 232 -13.14 -16.18 -5.74
CA GLN A 232 -14.11 -16.76 -6.68
C GLN A 232 -13.42 -17.33 -7.92
N PHE A 233 -12.49 -16.55 -8.50
CA PHE A 233 -11.69 -17.01 -9.63
C PHE A 233 -10.89 -18.28 -9.29
N GLN A 234 -10.28 -18.37 -8.11
CA GLN A 234 -9.50 -19.54 -7.72
C GLN A 234 -10.35 -20.79 -7.53
N GLU A 235 -11.54 -20.66 -6.96
CA GLU A 235 -12.50 -21.75 -6.80
C GLU A 235 -12.93 -22.28 -8.17
N GLN A 236 -13.38 -21.39 -9.06
CA GLN A 236 -13.80 -21.76 -10.42
C GLN A 236 -12.64 -22.34 -11.24
N LYS A 237 -11.44 -21.77 -11.11
CA LYS A 237 -10.23 -22.28 -11.77
C LYS A 237 -9.91 -23.72 -11.35
N LYS A 238 -10.07 -24.05 -10.08
CA LYS A 238 -9.80 -25.41 -9.58
C LYS A 238 -10.72 -26.43 -10.25
N ASP A 239 -12.02 -26.14 -10.31
CA ASP A 239 -13.02 -27.01 -10.93
C ASP A 239 -12.73 -27.23 -12.43
N ILE A 240 -12.31 -26.18 -13.12
CA ILE A 240 -11.96 -26.24 -14.54
C ILE A 240 -10.65 -27.02 -14.76
N LEU A 241 -9.64 -26.85 -13.90
CA LEU A 241 -8.38 -27.58 -14.01
C LEU A 241 -8.56 -29.09 -13.82
N ASP A 242 -9.46 -29.51 -12.94
CA ASP A 242 -9.78 -30.94 -12.78
C ASP A 242 -10.45 -31.51 -14.04
N ALA A 243 -11.28 -30.73 -14.74
CA ALA A 243 -11.83 -31.11 -16.05
C ALA A 243 -10.77 -31.15 -17.16
N VAL A 244 -9.82 -30.20 -17.19
CA VAL A 244 -8.69 -30.21 -18.15
C VAL A 244 -7.80 -31.45 -17.96
N LYS A 245 -7.51 -31.84 -16.70
CA LYS A 245 -6.74 -33.06 -16.39
C LYS A 245 -7.42 -34.34 -16.90
N ASN A 246 -8.74 -34.33 -16.99
CA ASN A 246 -9.53 -35.43 -17.55
C ASN A 246 -9.62 -35.41 -19.09
N GLY A 247 -8.91 -34.49 -19.75
CA GLY A 247 -8.79 -34.43 -21.21
C GLY A 247 -9.88 -33.65 -21.93
N ASP A 248 -10.66 -32.83 -21.21
CA ASP A 248 -11.70 -31.99 -21.82
C ASP A 248 -11.11 -30.76 -22.53
N GLU A 249 -11.14 -30.76 -23.86
CA GLU A 249 -10.71 -29.61 -24.68
C GLU A 249 -11.56 -28.35 -24.42
N GLN A 250 -12.85 -28.49 -24.10
CA GLN A 250 -13.72 -27.35 -23.77
C GLN A 250 -13.32 -26.69 -22.44
N ALA A 251 -12.65 -27.42 -21.56
CA ALA A 251 -12.19 -26.87 -20.29
C ALA A 251 -11.04 -25.86 -20.46
N LYS A 252 -10.23 -25.97 -21.54
CA LYS A 252 -9.21 -24.97 -21.86
C LYS A 252 -9.83 -23.63 -22.29
N GLU A 253 -10.87 -23.67 -23.12
CA GLU A 253 -11.60 -22.47 -23.53
C GLU A 253 -12.32 -21.80 -22.35
N LYS A 254 -12.96 -22.60 -21.49
CA LYS A 254 -13.57 -22.10 -20.23
C LYS A 254 -12.54 -21.44 -19.33
N LEU A 255 -11.33 -22.00 -19.23
CA LEU A 255 -10.25 -21.40 -18.44
C LEU A 255 -9.85 -20.02 -18.99
N GLN A 256 -9.73 -19.88 -20.31
CA GLN A 256 -9.43 -18.59 -20.94
C GLN A 256 -10.55 -17.56 -20.69
N GLN A 257 -11.82 -17.97 -20.82
CA GLN A 257 -12.96 -17.09 -20.53
C GLN A 257 -12.95 -16.62 -19.07
N LEU A 258 -12.65 -17.53 -18.14
CA LEU A 258 -12.54 -17.22 -16.71
C LEU A 258 -11.50 -16.13 -16.43
N TRP A 259 -10.37 -16.16 -17.15
CA TRP A 259 -9.31 -15.15 -17.03
C TRP A 259 -9.75 -13.79 -17.57
N GLU A 260 -10.40 -13.76 -18.73
CA GLU A 260 -10.94 -12.52 -19.29
C GLU A 260 -12.05 -11.93 -18.42
N GLU A 261 -12.92 -12.77 -17.85
CA GLU A 261 -13.94 -12.35 -16.88
C GLU A 261 -13.29 -11.74 -15.64
N ARG A 262 -12.29 -12.41 -15.04
CA ARG A 262 -11.52 -11.86 -13.92
C ARG A 262 -10.92 -10.50 -14.29
N LYS A 263 -10.27 -10.39 -15.45
CA LYS A 263 -9.64 -9.15 -15.90
C LYS A 263 -10.64 -8.02 -16.03
N SER A 264 -11.82 -8.30 -16.59
CA SER A 264 -12.93 -7.35 -16.69
C SER A 264 -13.43 -6.91 -15.32
N SER A 265 -13.71 -7.85 -14.40
CA SER A 265 -14.17 -7.55 -13.04
C SER A 265 -13.16 -6.70 -12.26
N LEU A 266 -11.87 -7.01 -12.39
CA LEU A 266 -10.80 -6.23 -11.76
C LEU A 266 -10.67 -4.83 -12.37
N GLN A 267 -10.92 -4.68 -13.68
CA GLN A 267 -10.96 -3.37 -14.32
C GLN A 267 -12.16 -2.54 -13.85
N GLU A 268 -13.33 -3.17 -13.72
CA GLU A 268 -14.54 -2.52 -13.20
C GLU A 268 -14.33 -2.00 -11.77
N ILE A 269 -13.72 -2.80 -10.87
CA ILE A 269 -13.37 -2.35 -9.52
C ILE A 269 -12.48 -1.10 -9.55
N ARG A 270 -11.51 -1.05 -10.47
CA ARG A 270 -10.61 0.11 -10.63
C ARG A 270 -11.36 1.34 -11.12
N GLU A 271 -12.22 1.21 -12.12
CA GLU A 271 -12.98 2.33 -12.66
C GLU A 271 -14.02 2.84 -11.67
N ASN A 272 -14.75 1.95 -10.99
CA ASN A 272 -15.69 2.32 -9.93
C ASN A 272 -14.99 3.10 -8.81
N ALA A 273 -13.79 2.68 -8.40
CA ALA A 273 -12.99 3.41 -7.42
C ALA A 273 -12.60 4.81 -7.92
N LYS A 274 -12.17 4.94 -9.19
CA LYS A 274 -11.87 6.26 -9.79
C LYS A 274 -13.10 7.16 -9.84
N GLU A 275 -14.27 6.63 -10.16
CA GLU A 275 -15.53 7.38 -10.19
C GLU A 275 -15.95 7.83 -8.79
N GLN A 276 -15.78 7.00 -7.77
CA GLN A 276 -16.01 7.39 -6.38
C GLN A 276 -15.06 8.50 -5.92
N ILE A 277 -13.78 8.46 -6.32
CA ILE A 277 -12.82 9.52 -6.00
C ILE A 277 -13.21 10.84 -6.70
N LYS A 278 -13.60 10.77 -7.97
CA LYS A 278 -14.03 11.95 -8.76
C LYS A 278 -15.30 12.58 -8.20
N SER A 279 -16.31 11.76 -7.87
CA SER A 279 -17.58 12.24 -7.31
C SER A 279 -17.37 12.86 -5.93
N ASN A 280 -16.57 12.26 -5.05
CA ASN A 280 -16.23 12.82 -3.74
C ASN A 280 -15.43 14.13 -3.82
N THR A 281 -14.51 14.25 -4.80
CA THR A 281 -13.81 15.51 -5.07
C THR A 281 -14.78 16.59 -5.57
N THR A 282 -15.73 16.21 -6.43
CA THR A 282 -16.73 17.13 -6.99
C THR A 282 -17.70 17.64 -5.93
N THR A 283 -18.26 16.76 -5.10
CA THR A 283 -19.11 17.16 -3.97
C THR A 283 -18.35 18.04 -2.99
N ARG A 284 -17.07 17.75 -2.71
CA ARG A 284 -16.23 18.58 -1.85
C ARG A 284 -16.01 19.99 -2.42
N THR A 285 -15.65 20.11 -3.70
CA THR A 285 -15.47 21.42 -4.34
C THR A 285 -16.78 22.21 -4.43
N MET A 286 -17.93 21.53 -4.54
CA MET A 286 -19.24 22.20 -4.43
C MET A 286 -19.53 22.66 -3.00
N LEU A 287 -19.24 21.85 -1.98
CA LEU A 287 -19.41 22.24 -0.58
C LEU A 287 -18.53 23.42 -0.19
N GLU A 288 -17.26 23.41 -0.60
CA GLU A 288 -16.33 24.53 -0.36
C GLU A 288 -16.81 25.83 -1.03
N LYS A 289 -17.33 25.74 -2.26
CA LYS A 289 -17.98 26.89 -2.94
C LYS A 289 -19.27 27.35 -2.26
N VAL A 290 -20.02 26.45 -1.63
CA VAL A 290 -21.23 26.79 -0.87
C VAL A 290 -20.83 27.48 0.44
N GLU A 291 -19.82 26.97 1.14
CA GLU A 291 -19.29 27.52 2.39
C GLU A 291 -18.68 28.91 2.16
N GLU A 292 -17.89 29.08 1.08
CA GLU A 292 -17.41 30.39 0.63
C GLU A 292 -18.57 31.34 0.30
N ARG A 293 -19.64 30.87 -0.35
CA ARG A 293 -20.85 31.68 -0.62
C ARG A 293 -21.66 32.01 0.65
N VAL A 294 -21.57 31.20 1.69
CA VAL A 294 -22.24 31.42 2.98
C VAL A 294 -21.45 32.43 3.82
N GLU A 295 -20.12 32.36 3.81
CA GLU A 295 -19.26 33.36 4.47
C GLU A 295 -19.26 34.71 3.75
N VAL A 296 -19.43 34.74 2.42
CA VAL A 296 -19.41 35.95 1.57
C VAL A 296 -20.80 36.59 1.39
N LYS A 297 -21.80 36.32 2.24
CA LYS A 297 -23.05 37.13 2.29
C LYS A 297 -23.03 38.19 3.41
N PRO A 298 -22.28 39.31 3.28
CA PRO A 298 -22.40 40.46 4.19
C PRO A 298 -23.79 41.12 4.10
N GLU A 299 -24.56 40.86 3.04
CA GLU A 299 -25.92 41.40 2.84
C GLU A 299 -26.95 40.83 3.83
N LEU A 300 -26.81 39.57 4.27
CA LEU A 300 -27.71 39.00 5.29
C LEU A 300 -27.43 39.59 6.68
N ARG A 301 -26.16 39.80 7.03
CA ARG A 301 -25.78 40.52 8.27
C ARG A 301 -26.16 41.99 8.24
N ALA A 302 -26.21 42.60 7.04
CA ALA A 302 -26.71 43.96 6.86
C ALA A 302 -28.24 44.03 7.03
N LEU A 303 -28.98 43.04 6.52
CA LEU A 303 -30.43 42.93 6.71
C LEU A 303 -30.83 42.75 8.17
N ASP A 304 -30.10 41.94 8.94
CA ASP A 304 -30.36 41.78 10.38
C ASP A 304 -30.07 43.07 11.16
N LYS A 305 -29.00 43.80 10.80
CA LYS A 305 -28.72 45.13 11.38
C LYS A 305 -29.78 46.17 11.02
N VAL A 306 -30.27 46.17 9.78
CA VAL A 306 -31.36 47.06 9.33
C VAL A 306 -32.68 46.72 10.03
N ARG A 307 -32.97 45.44 10.27
CA ARG A 307 -34.14 44.99 11.02
C ARG A 307 -34.07 45.44 12.49
N ALA A 308 -32.92 45.25 13.14
CA ALA A 308 -32.67 45.73 14.50
C ALA A 308 -32.77 47.27 14.61
N LEU A 309 -32.33 48.00 13.58
CA LEU A 309 -32.47 49.47 13.52
C LEU A 309 -33.93 49.89 13.33
N LYS A 310 -34.68 49.18 12.48
CA LYS A 310 -36.11 49.42 12.24
C LYS A 310 -36.94 49.20 13.50
N ASP A 311 -36.63 48.17 14.28
CA ASP A 311 -37.32 47.89 15.55
C ASP A 311 -36.96 48.95 16.61
N ARG A 312 -35.70 49.39 16.70
CA ARG A 312 -35.30 50.53 17.55
C ARG A 312 -35.98 51.85 17.19
N VAL A 313 -36.19 52.12 15.90
CA VAL A 313 -36.89 53.31 15.44
C VAL A 313 -38.38 53.19 15.75
N ARG A 314 -38.97 52.00 15.60
CA ARG A 314 -40.37 51.74 15.97
C ARG A 314 -40.61 51.96 17.46
N ASP A 315 -39.71 51.52 18.33
CA ASP A 315 -39.83 51.75 19.78
C ASP A 315 -39.70 53.24 20.14
N LYS A 316 -38.84 53.99 19.44
CA LYS A 316 -38.69 55.43 19.63
C LYS A 316 -39.86 56.26 19.10
N VAL A 317 -40.49 55.83 18.01
CA VAL A 317 -41.63 56.53 17.40
C VAL A 317 -42.95 56.14 18.07
N GLY A 318 -43.09 54.89 18.53
CA GLY A 318 -44.25 54.42 19.31
C GLY A 318 -44.34 55.04 20.70
N GLY A 319 -43.22 55.45 21.29
CA GLY A 319 -43.19 56.18 22.57
C GLY A 319 -43.52 57.68 22.49
N ALA A 320 -43.74 58.23 21.29
CA ALA A 320 -44.02 59.66 21.09
C ALA A 320 -45.52 59.99 20.89
N GLN A 321 -46.41 59.00 20.90
CA GLN A 321 -47.86 59.21 20.72
C GLN A 321 -48.68 59.14 22.01
N GLU A 322 -48.06 59.07 23.19
CA GLU A 322 -48.76 58.95 24.49
C GLU A 322 -48.63 60.19 25.41
N VAL A 323 -48.35 61.37 24.84
CA VAL A 323 -48.33 62.64 25.60
C VAL A 323 -49.08 63.75 24.85
N GLU A 324 -50.34 63.52 24.50
CA GLU A 324 -51.27 64.62 24.17
C GLU A 324 -52.73 64.16 24.35
N SER A 325 -53.17 64.02 25.60
CA SER A 325 -54.60 64.09 25.99
C SER A 325 -54.76 63.94 27.51
N VAL A 326 -54.35 64.98 28.25
CA VAL A 326 -54.94 65.32 29.55
C VAL A 326 -55.01 66.85 29.62
N GLU A 327 -56.13 67.41 29.17
CA GLU A 327 -56.70 68.63 29.73
C GLU A 327 -57.90 68.24 30.60
#